data_AF-A0A3C0AWK2-F1
#
_entry.id   AF-A0A3C0AWK2-F1
#
_cell.length_a   1.000
_cell.length_b   1.000
_cell.length_c   1.000
_cell.angle_alpha   90.00
_cell.angle_beta   90.00
_cell.angle_gamma   90.00
#
_symmetry.space_group_name_H-M   'P 1'
#
loop_
_entity.id
_entity.type
_entity.pdbx_description
1 polymer ?
#
loop_
_entity_poly.entity_id
_entity_poly.type
_entity_poly.pdbx_seq_one_letter_code
_entity_poly.pdbx_strand_id
1 'polypeptide(L)'
;NWNLIYHYGVERFARDFENAGGAGLITPDLIPDEAGEWIEASDRHGLDRIFLVSPDSAEGRLKVVSENARGFVYAAARMGVTGERSTIDASPEELVSRTRAAGAKNVCVGIGVSTAEQGARVGAYADGVIVGSALVHTMLDETGKKAVAEADGLKALAAKAEELAEGIHNARG
;
A
#
# COMPACT_ATOMS: atom_id res chain seq x y z
N ASN A 1 -12.99 -1.31 0.61
CA ASN A 1 -14.21 -1.19 -0.20
C ASN A 1 -14.90 0.09 0.24
N TRP A 2 -14.87 1.10 -0.62
CA TRP A 2 -15.46 2.42 -0.47
C TRP A 2 -16.96 2.38 -0.20
N ASN A 3 -17.67 1.38 -0.72
CA ASN A 3 -19.12 1.24 -0.56
C ASN A 3 -19.55 1.22 0.92
N LEU A 4 -18.75 0.62 1.81
CA LEU A 4 -19.04 0.58 3.24
C LEU A 4 -19.00 1.98 3.87
N ILE A 5 -18.05 2.80 3.45
CA ILE A 5 -17.85 4.17 3.94
C ILE A 5 -18.95 5.06 3.40
N TYR A 6 -19.25 4.94 2.11
CA TYR A 6 -20.32 5.69 1.47
C TYR A 6 -21.67 5.46 2.15
N HIS A 7 -22.03 4.19 2.41
CA HIS A 7 -23.27 3.87 3.13
C HIS A 7 -23.26 4.30 4.60
N TYR A 8 -22.11 4.26 5.28
CA TYR A 8 -21.99 4.79 6.65
C TYR A 8 -22.16 6.31 6.68
N GLY A 9 -21.79 6.99 5.59
CA GLY A 9 -21.73 8.44 5.45
C GLY A 9 -20.31 8.93 5.67
N VAL A 10 -19.72 9.53 4.62
CA VAL A 10 -18.29 9.87 4.56
C VAL A 10 -17.85 10.78 5.71
N GLU A 11 -18.62 11.84 5.99
CA GLU A 11 -18.32 12.76 7.10
C GLU A 11 -18.38 12.08 8.47
N ARG A 12 -19.42 11.26 8.71
CA ARG A 12 -19.54 10.51 9.97
C ARG A 12 -18.39 9.55 10.14
N PHE A 13 -18.02 8.85 9.08
CA PHE A 13 -16.86 7.95 9.08
C PHE A 13 -15.58 8.71 9.41
N ALA A 14 -15.30 9.82 8.73
CA ALA A 14 -14.08 10.60 8.94
C ALA A 14 -13.95 11.07 10.39
N ARG A 15 -15.00 11.67 10.95
CA ARG A 15 -15.05 12.11 12.35
C ARG A 15 -14.83 10.95 13.33
N ASP A 16 -15.56 9.85 13.15
CA ASP A 16 -15.47 8.71 14.07
C ASP A 16 -14.11 8.03 13.96
N PHE A 17 -13.51 8.00 12.76
CA PHE A 17 -12.20 7.45 12.52
C PHE A 17 -11.08 8.30 13.14
N GLU A 18 -11.15 9.63 13.00
CA GLU A 18 -10.25 10.56 13.71
C GLU A 18 -10.35 10.37 15.23
N ASN A 19 -11.57 10.34 15.78
CA ASN A 19 -11.80 10.15 17.22
C ASN A 19 -11.25 8.81 17.74
N ALA A 20 -11.18 7.79 16.87
CA ALA A 20 -10.57 6.50 17.20
C ALA A 20 -9.03 6.51 17.07
N GLY A 21 -8.41 7.63 16.71
CA GLY A 21 -6.96 7.76 16.48
C GLY A 21 -6.50 7.31 15.09
N GLY A 22 -7.42 7.22 14.12
CA GLY A 22 -7.11 6.90 12.74
C GLY A 22 -6.21 7.97 12.10
N ALA A 23 -5.15 7.55 11.43
CA ALA A 23 -4.21 8.46 10.76
C ALA A 23 -4.58 8.72 9.29
N GLY A 24 -5.26 7.78 8.64
CA GLY A 24 -5.56 7.85 7.23
C GLY A 24 -6.07 6.53 6.66
N LEU A 25 -6.44 6.55 5.37
CA LEU A 25 -7.11 5.44 4.72
C LEU A 25 -6.54 5.17 3.32
N ILE A 26 -6.35 3.88 3.01
CA ILE A 26 -6.10 3.38 1.66
C ILE A 26 -7.43 3.04 1.01
N THR A 27 -7.74 3.68 -0.11
CA THR A 27 -8.99 3.46 -0.86
C THR A 27 -8.70 2.82 -2.21
N PRO A 28 -8.60 1.48 -2.29
CA PRO A 28 -8.20 0.79 -3.52
C PRO A 28 -9.18 0.95 -4.68
N ASP A 29 -10.44 1.23 -4.36
CA ASP A 29 -11.57 1.32 -5.28
C ASP A 29 -12.10 2.75 -5.50
N LEU A 30 -11.47 3.77 -4.88
CA LEU A 30 -11.85 5.18 -5.05
C LEU A 30 -10.73 5.93 -5.78
N ILE A 31 -11.06 6.55 -6.91
CA ILE A 31 -10.13 7.44 -7.64
C ILE A 31 -10.36 8.90 -7.24
N PRO A 32 -9.33 9.78 -7.34
CA PRO A 32 -9.48 11.19 -6.96
C PRO A 32 -10.66 11.91 -7.63
N ASP A 33 -10.94 11.59 -8.90
CA ASP A 33 -12.04 12.16 -9.68
C ASP A 33 -13.43 11.95 -9.03
N GLU A 34 -13.59 10.86 -8.27
CA GLU A 34 -14.83 10.47 -7.60
C GLU A 34 -14.76 10.71 -6.08
N ALA A 35 -13.61 11.18 -5.57
CA ALA A 35 -13.31 11.25 -4.14
C ALA A 35 -13.69 12.58 -3.49
N GLY A 36 -14.47 13.45 -4.14
CA GLY A 36 -14.74 14.81 -3.66
C GLY A 36 -15.17 14.88 -2.19
N GLU A 37 -16.19 14.09 -1.81
CA GLU A 37 -16.65 14.03 -0.41
C GLU A 37 -15.56 13.54 0.56
N TRP A 38 -14.73 12.59 0.13
CA TRP A 38 -13.63 12.07 0.94
C TRP A 38 -12.48 13.07 1.09
N ILE A 39 -12.11 13.75 0.01
CA ILE A 39 -11.07 14.78 0.02
C ILE A 39 -11.45 15.88 1.00
N GLU A 40 -12.68 16.38 0.93
CA GLU A 40 -13.16 17.41 1.84
C GLU A 40 -13.21 16.94 3.31
N ALA A 41 -13.74 15.73 3.56
CA ALA A 41 -13.84 15.21 4.92
C ALA A 41 -12.46 14.91 5.52
N SER A 42 -11.56 14.31 4.74
CA SER A 42 -10.18 14.03 5.18
C SER A 42 -9.36 15.30 5.41
N ASP A 43 -9.60 16.38 4.66
CA ASP A 43 -8.99 17.68 4.95
C ASP A 43 -9.51 18.28 6.26
N ARG A 44 -10.83 18.23 6.51
CA ARG A 44 -11.43 18.71 7.77
C ARG A 44 -10.91 17.98 9.01
N HIS A 45 -10.74 16.66 8.89
CA HIS A 45 -10.35 15.78 9.99
C HIS A 45 -8.85 15.46 10.03
N GLY A 46 -8.04 16.10 9.19
CA GLY A 46 -6.59 15.91 9.17
C GLY A 46 -6.12 14.53 8.69
N LEU A 47 -7.02 13.69 8.18
CA LEU A 47 -6.73 12.31 7.79
C LEU A 47 -5.94 12.22 6.49
N ASP A 48 -4.95 11.33 6.44
CA ASP A 48 -4.24 11.03 5.19
C ASP A 48 -5.12 10.21 4.24
N ARG A 49 -5.05 10.53 2.95
CA ARG A 49 -5.79 9.87 1.87
C ARG A 49 -4.82 9.24 0.89
N ILE A 50 -4.80 7.92 0.88
CA ILE A 50 -3.86 7.14 0.08
C ILE A 50 -4.61 6.60 -1.14
N PHE A 51 -4.19 7.08 -2.31
CA PHE A 51 -4.66 6.62 -3.61
C PHE A 51 -3.66 5.69 -4.27
N LEU A 52 -4.15 4.88 -5.21
CA LEU A 52 -3.37 3.87 -5.91
C LEU A 52 -2.99 4.32 -7.31
N VAL A 53 -1.80 3.91 -7.74
CA VAL A 53 -1.34 3.94 -9.14
C VAL A 53 -0.87 2.55 -9.54
N SER A 54 -0.94 2.26 -10.84
CA SER A 54 -0.51 1.00 -11.46
C SER A 54 0.44 1.26 -12.62
N PRO A 55 1.18 0.25 -13.12
CA PRO A 55 2.06 0.40 -14.29
C PRO A 55 1.35 1.03 -15.50
N ASP A 56 0.08 0.68 -15.70
CA ASP A 56 -0.77 1.15 -16.80
C ASP A 56 -1.31 2.57 -16.61
N SER A 57 -1.03 3.20 -15.47
CA SER A 57 -1.49 4.57 -15.19
C SER A 57 -0.81 5.55 -16.15
N ALA A 58 -1.63 6.29 -16.92
CA ALA A 58 -1.15 7.37 -17.78
C ALA A 58 -0.58 8.52 -16.95
N GLU A 59 0.30 9.34 -17.54
CA GLU A 59 0.94 10.47 -16.85
C GLU A 59 -0.06 11.44 -16.21
N GLY A 60 -1.16 11.76 -16.90
CA GLY A 60 -2.22 12.59 -16.35
C GLY A 60 -2.84 12.00 -15.08
N ARG A 61 -3.01 10.67 -15.03
CA ARG A 61 -3.52 9.97 -13.83
C ARG A 61 -2.50 10.01 -12.70
N LEU A 62 -1.22 9.80 -12.98
CA LEU A 62 -0.16 9.91 -11.97
C LEU A 62 -0.13 11.30 -11.34
N LYS A 63 -0.30 12.36 -12.14
CA LYS A 63 -0.34 13.74 -11.67
C LYS A 63 -1.55 14.01 -10.77
N VAL A 64 -2.76 13.65 -11.24
CA VAL A 64 -4.00 13.81 -10.47
C VAL A 64 -3.92 13.08 -9.13
N VAL A 65 -3.40 11.86 -9.10
CA VAL A 65 -3.18 11.11 -7.86
C VAL A 65 -2.16 11.80 -6.96
N SER A 66 -1.02 12.23 -7.52
CA SER A 66 0.06 12.87 -6.76
C SER A 66 -0.37 14.19 -6.12
N GLU A 67 -1.21 14.97 -6.79
CA GLU A 67 -1.73 16.24 -6.29
C GLU A 67 -2.76 16.06 -5.16
N ASN A 68 -3.52 14.96 -5.20
CA ASN A 68 -4.60 14.73 -4.24
C ASN A 68 -4.20 13.82 -3.08
N ALA A 69 -3.19 12.97 -3.22
CA ALA A 69 -2.78 12.06 -2.15
C ALA A 69 -2.14 12.80 -0.96
N ARG A 70 -2.38 12.28 0.25
CA ARG A 70 -1.70 12.68 1.49
C ARG A 70 -1.12 11.44 2.18
N GLY A 71 -0.03 11.62 2.93
CA GLY A 71 0.76 10.52 3.46
C GLY A 71 1.70 9.93 2.39
N PHE A 72 1.15 9.10 1.51
CA PHE A 72 1.88 8.49 0.39
C PHE A 72 0.96 8.11 -0.78
N VAL A 73 1.55 7.88 -1.96
CA VAL A 73 0.91 7.21 -3.09
C VAL A 73 1.22 5.72 -3.04
N TYR A 74 0.20 4.87 -3.16
CA TYR A 74 0.37 3.42 -3.20
C TYR A 74 0.66 2.98 -4.64
N ALA A 75 1.88 2.53 -4.92
CA ALA A 75 2.24 1.89 -6.18
C ALA A 75 1.86 0.39 -6.14
N ALA A 76 0.72 0.08 -6.75
CA ALA A 76 0.21 -1.27 -6.90
C ALA A 76 0.77 -1.88 -8.19
N ALA A 77 1.91 -2.55 -8.07
CA ALA A 77 2.50 -3.33 -9.15
C ALA A 77 2.44 -4.84 -8.81
N ARG A 78 2.81 -5.68 -9.77
CA ARG A 78 3.05 -7.11 -9.53
C ARG A 78 4.55 -7.37 -9.66
N MET A 79 5.09 -8.23 -8.81
CA MET A 79 6.39 -8.83 -9.07
C MET A 79 6.26 -9.70 -10.32
N GLY A 80 6.96 -9.37 -11.39
CA GLY A 80 7.13 -10.28 -12.52
C GLY A 80 7.73 -11.59 -12.01
N VAL A 81 7.12 -12.72 -12.35
CA VAL A 81 7.73 -14.03 -12.09
C VAL A 81 9.03 -14.10 -12.90
N THR A 82 10.16 -14.26 -12.23
CA THR A 82 11.46 -14.38 -12.90
C THR A 82 11.41 -15.56 -13.86
N GLY A 83 11.38 -15.30 -15.17
CA GLY A 83 11.39 -16.35 -16.19
C GLY A 83 10.84 -15.94 -17.55
N GLU A 84 9.89 -14.99 -17.62
CA GLU A 84 9.32 -14.56 -18.89
C GLU A 84 9.49 -13.06 -19.08
N ARG A 85 10.49 -12.69 -19.90
CA ARG A 85 10.47 -11.41 -20.60
C ARG A 85 9.26 -11.40 -21.52
N SER A 86 8.13 -10.87 -21.04
CA SER A 86 7.13 -10.27 -21.91
C SER A 86 7.27 -8.76 -21.82
N THR A 87 7.20 -8.12 -22.97
CA THR A 87 7.85 -6.86 -23.34
C THR A 87 7.15 -5.58 -22.87
N ILE A 88 6.30 -5.60 -21.84
CA ILE A 88 5.46 -4.42 -21.49
C ILE A 88 5.26 -4.17 -19.98
N ASP A 89 5.79 -4.98 -19.05
CA ASP A 89 5.62 -4.67 -17.62
C ASP A 89 6.70 -3.68 -17.15
N ALA A 90 6.35 -2.39 -17.10
CA ALA A 90 7.15 -1.37 -16.43
C ALA A 90 7.48 -1.85 -15.01
N SER A 91 8.76 -1.82 -14.64
CA SER A 91 9.18 -2.33 -13.33
C SER A 91 8.51 -1.53 -12.21
N PRO A 92 8.28 -2.11 -11.02
CA PRO A 92 7.78 -1.34 -9.88
C PRO A 92 8.64 -0.11 -9.57
N GLU A 93 9.95 -0.17 -9.85
CA GLU A 93 10.89 0.95 -9.76
C GLU A 93 10.57 2.06 -10.76
N GLU A 94 10.25 1.72 -12.02
CA GLU A 94 9.83 2.70 -13.03
C GLU A 94 8.52 3.38 -12.63
N LEU A 95 7.54 2.63 -12.12
CA LEU A 95 6.29 3.20 -11.62
C LEU A 95 6.54 4.19 -10.49
N VAL A 96 7.42 3.87 -9.53
CA VAL A 96 7.82 4.78 -8.46
C VAL A 96 8.45 6.04 -9.03
N SER A 97 9.40 5.90 -9.96
CA SER A 97 10.07 7.02 -10.61
C SER A 97 9.09 7.95 -11.34
N ARG A 98 8.20 7.38 -12.17
CA ARG A 98 7.16 8.13 -12.90
C ARG A 98 6.20 8.84 -11.96
N THR A 99 5.83 8.20 -10.86
CA THR A 99 4.92 8.77 -9.85
C THR A 99 5.58 9.94 -9.11
N ARG A 100 6.86 9.83 -8.75
CA ARG A 100 7.63 10.95 -8.19
C ARG A 100 7.77 12.10 -9.19
N ALA A 101 8.06 11.80 -10.45
CA ALA A 101 8.14 12.80 -11.51
C ALA A 101 6.81 13.56 -11.72
N ALA A 102 5.69 12.91 -11.42
CA ALA A 102 4.36 13.51 -11.45
C ALA A 102 4.01 14.35 -10.19
N GLY A 103 4.90 14.40 -9.18
CA GLY A 103 4.79 15.27 -8.01
C GLY A 103 4.58 14.56 -6.67
N ALA A 104 4.53 13.22 -6.64
CA ALA A 104 4.35 12.49 -5.38
C ALA A 104 5.59 12.64 -4.47
N LYS A 105 5.36 13.06 -3.23
CA LYS A 105 6.42 13.17 -2.20
C LYS A 105 6.90 11.81 -1.73
N ASN A 106 5.95 10.95 -1.35
CA ASN A 106 6.20 9.60 -0.88
C ASN A 106 5.46 8.58 -1.76
N VAL A 107 6.15 7.52 -2.17
CA VAL A 107 5.59 6.40 -2.94
C VAL A 107 5.94 5.09 -2.24
N CYS A 108 4.92 4.38 -1.76
CA CYS A 108 5.08 3.08 -1.11
C CYS A 108 4.61 1.98 -2.06
N VAL A 109 5.30 0.84 -2.03
CA VAL A 109 5.07 -0.24 -2.99
C VAL A 109 4.48 -1.46 -2.29
N GLY A 110 3.40 -2.01 -2.85
CA GLY A 110 2.82 -3.27 -2.39
C GLY A 110 2.70 -4.27 -3.54
N ILE A 111 3.70 -5.15 -3.66
CA ILE A 111 3.88 -6.06 -4.80
C ILE A 111 3.90 -7.55 -4.41
N GLY A 112 3.40 -7.88 -3.21
CA GLY A 112 3.44 -9.25 -2.70
C GLY A 112 4.81 -9.67 -2.16
N VAL A 113 5.52 -8.73 -1.53
CA VAL A 113 6.80 -9.01 -0.84
C VAL A 113 6.57 -10.05 0.26
N SER A 114 7.40 -11.09 0.28
CA SER A 114 7.31 -12.18 1.24
C SER A 114 8.65 -12.62 1.82
N THR A 115 9.77 -12.01 1.43
CA THR A 115 11.11 -12.30 1.99
C THR A 115 11.89 -11.02 2.26
N ALA A 116 12.87 -11.07 3.17
CA ALA A 116 13.78 -9.96 3.45
C ALA A 116 14.46 -9.42 2.19
N GLU A 117 14.93 -10.28 1.29
CA GLU A 117 15.63 -9.88 0.07
C GLU A 117 14.68 -9.17 -0.91
N GLN A 118 13.43 -9.61 -0.98
CA GLN A 118 12.41 -8.89 -1.75
C GLN A 118 12.14 -7.52 -1.12
N GLY A 119 12.00 -7.45 0.21
CA GLY A 119 11.82 -6.20 0.94
C GLY A 119 12.99 -5.24 0.74
N ALA A 120 14.22 -5.72 0.82
CA ALA A 120 15.44 -4.95 0.60
C ALA A 120 15.49 -4.34 -0.80
N ARG A 121 15.22 -5.15 -1.84
CA ARG A 121 15.18 -4.65 -3.23
C ARG A 121 14.17 -3.53 -3.43
N VAL A 122 12.97 -3.66 -2.85
CA VAL A 122 11.93 -2.63 -2.96
C VAL A 122 12.28 -1.39 -2.13
N GLY A 123 12.80 -1.59 -0.92
CA GLY A 123 13.22 -0.51 -0.02
C GLY A 123 14.35 0.36 -0.57
N ALA A 124 15.13 -0.14 -1.53
CA ALA A 124 16.19 0.60 -2.21
C ALA A 124 15.67 1.73 -3.11
N TYR A 125 14.44 1.66 -3.62
CA TYR A 125 13.86 2.68 -4.52
C TYR A 125 12.54 3.29 -4.03
N ALA A 126 11.80 2.63 -3.14
CA ALA A 126 10.53 3.09 -2.60
C ALA A 126 10.65 3.78 -1.23
N ASP A 127 9.68 4.62 -0.88
CA ASP A 127 9.62 5.25 0.45
C ASP A 127 9.13 4.30 1.55
N GLY A 128 8.45 3.23 1.16
CA GLY A 128 7.99 2.16 2.04
C GLY A 128 7.59 0.90 1.29
N VAL A 129 7.54 -0.21 2.01
CA VAL A 129 7.12 -1.53 1.49
C VAL A 129 5.88 -1.98 2.25
N ILE A 130 4.84 -2.38 1.51
CA ILE A 130 3.57 -2.82 2.07
C ILE A 130 3.46 -4.33 1.91
N VAL A 131 3.38 -5.03 3.05
CA VAL A 131 3.30 -6.49 3.13
C VAL A 131 1.98 -6.91 3.76
N GLY A 132 1.21 -7.74 3.05
CA GLY A 132 -0.09 -8.24 3.53
C GLY A 132 -0.11 -9.75 3.66
N SER A 133 -0.20 -10.46 2.52
CA SER A 133 -0.39 -11.92 2.49
C SER A 133 0.67 -12.67 3.30
N ALA A 134 1.96 -12.33 3.19
CA ALA A 134 3.02 -13.03 3.92
C ALA A 134 2.82 -12.97 5.45
N LEU A 135 2.31 -11.84 5.98
CA LEU A 135 1.98 -11.71 7.39
C LEU A 135 0.74 -12.52 7.74
N VAL A 136 -0.33 -12.44 6.93
CA VAL A 136 -1.56 -13.22 7.17
C VAL A 136 -1.31 -14.73 7.15
N HIS A 137 -0.44 -15.21 6.26
CA HIS A 137 -0.12 -16.65 6.16
C HIS A 137 0.54 -17.20 7.42
N THR A 138 1.19 -16.38 8.23
CA THR A 138 1.77 -16.83 9.52
C THR A 138 0.70 -17.28 10.51
N MET A 139 -0.53 -16.82 10.34
CA MET A 139 -1.68 -17.16 11.18
C MET A 139 -2.46 -18.38 10.65
N LEU A 140 -2.05 -18.96 9.52
CA LEU A 140 -2.78 -20.04 8.84
C LEU A 140 -1.95 -21.32 8.79
N ASP A 141 -2.65 -22.46 8.78
CA ASP A 141 -2.02 -23.77 8.58
C ASP A 141 -1.49 -23.93 7.14
N GLU A 142 -0.81 -25.05 6.87
CA GLU A 142 -0.23 -25.33 5.54
C GLU A 142 -1.28 -25.35 4.41
N THR A 143 -2.55 -25.57 4.75
CA THR A 143 -3.64 -25.56 3.76
C THR A 143 -4.14 -24.15 3.46
N GLY A 144 -3.79 -23.16 4.29
CA GLY A 144 -4.28 -21.79 4.22
C GLY A 144 -5.75 -21.64 4.62
N LYS A 145 -6.39 -22.69 5.16
CA LYS A 145 -7.85 -22.72 5.40
C LYS A 145 -8.22 -22.65 6.87
N LYS A 146 -7.30 -22.95 7.77
CA LYS A 146 -7.54 -22.91 9.21
C LYS A 146 -6.51 -22.05 9.89
N ALA A 147 -6.92 -21.37 10.96
CA ALA A 147 -5.97 -20.68 11.82
C ALA A 147 -5.12 -21.70 12.58
N VAL A 148 -3.83 -21.40 12.76
CA VAL A 148 -2.98 -22.08 13.73
C VAL A 148 -3.36 -21.66 15.16
N ALA A 149 -2.74 -22.28 16.17
CA ALA A 149 -2.87 -21.79 17.54
C ALA A 149 -2.37 -20.34 17.62
N GLU A 150 -3.15 -19.47 18.27
CA GLU A 150 -2.89 -18.02 18.29
C GLU A 150 -1.46 -17.67 18.75
N ALA A 151 -0.95 -18.35 19.79
CA ALA A 151 0.40 -18.15 20.28
C ALA A 151 1.49 -18.48 19.24
N ASP A 152 1.29 -19.56 18.46
CA ASP A 152 2.24 -19.97 17.41
C ASP A 152 2.18 -19.00 16.23
N GLY A 153 0.97 -18.59 15.84
CA GLY A 153 0.76 -17.63 14.77
C GLY A 153 1.35 -16.25 15.10
N LEU A 154 1.12 -15.74 16.30
CA LEU A 154 1.71 -14.46 16.74
C LEU A 154 3.23 -14.51 16.81
N LYS A 155 3.81 -15.64 17.23
CA LYS A 155 5.27 -15.83 17.22
C LYS A 155 5.82 -15.83 15.80
N ALA A 156 5.16 -16.54 14.87
CA ALA A 156 5.56 -16.57 13.47
C ALA A 156 5.39 -15.19 12.80
N LEU A 157 4.31 -14.47 13.12
CA LEU A 157 4.04 -13.12 12.65
C LEU A 157 5.15 -12.15 13.08
N ALA A 158 5.53 -12.17 14.37
CA ALA A 158 6.59 -11.32 14.90
C ALA A 158 7.93 -11.61 14.21
N ALA A 159 8.34 -12.88 14.14
CA ALA A 159 9.56 -13.27 13.45
C ALA A 159 9.55 -12.86 11.97
N LYS A 160 8.40 -13.00 11.29
CA LYS A 160 8.29 -12.62 9.88
C LYS A 160 8.37 -11.10 9.68
N ALA A 161 7.76 -10.33 10.58
CA ALA A 161 7.82 -8.88 10.54
C ALA A 161 9.24 -8.37 10.79
N GLU A 162 9.97 -8.96 11.76
CA GLU A 162 11.37 -8.64 12.05
C GLU A 162 12.28 -8.94 10.84
N GLU A 163 12.18 -10.15 10.27
CA GLU A 163 12.92 -10.56 9.07
C GLU A 163 12.72 -9.56 7.92
N LEU A 164 11.47 -9.18 7.64
CA LEU A 164 11.14 -8.23 6.59
C LEU A 164 11.67 -6.83 6.89
N ALA A 165 11.50 -6.35 8.13
CA ALA A 165 11.95 -5.04 8.55
C ALA A 165 13.47 -4.90 8.49
N GLU A 166 14.22 -5.92 8.92
CA GLU A 166 15.69 -5.96 8.79
C GLU A 166 16.11 -5.86 7.33
N GLY A 167 15.50 -6.66 6.44
CA GLY A 167 15.78 -6.59 5.01
C GLY A 167 15.55 -5.20 4.43
N ILE A 168 14.43 -4.57 4.77
CA ILE A 168 14.06 -3.23 4.27
C ILE A 168 15.00 -2.14 4.83
N HIS A 169 15.31 -2.17 6.13
CA HIS A 169 16.17 -1.17 6.76
C HIS A 169 17.62 -1.24 6.24
N ASN A 170 18.14 -2.46 6.03
CA ASN A 170 19.50 -2.65 5.53
C ASN A 170 19.68 -2.19 4.07
N ALA A 171 18.60 -1.98 3.32
CA ALA A 171 18.67 -1.48 1.95
C ALA A 171 18.95 0.03 1.84
N ARG A 172 18.75 0.80 2.92
CA ARG A 172 18.97 2.26 2.96
C ARG A 172 20.34 2.67 3.55
N GLY A 173 21.30 1.73 3.59
CA GLY A 173 22.68 1.97 4.02
C GLY A 173 23.50 2.75 3.00
#